data_AF-W4UV21-F1
#
_entry.id   AF-W4UV21-F1
#
_cell.length_a   1.000
_cell.length_b   1.000
_cell.length_c   1.000
_cell.angle_alpha   90.00
_cell.angle_beta   90.00
_cell.angle_gamma   90.00
#
_symmetry.space_group_name_H-M   'P 1'
#
loop_
_entity.id
_entity.type
_entity.pdbx_description
1 polymer ?
#
loop_
_entity_poly.entity_id
_entity_poly.type
_entity_poly.pdbx_seq_one_letter_code
_entity_poly.pdbx_strand_id
1 'polypeptide(L)'
;MKNITRIGTLLLGLILSVPLVAQQIYYMDPVGNDNNPGTKDRPFATLVKVQSVVSAGDRVYINPGIYKVPASQPAMTYDGSNNIYHCVFHMNKSGKIGQPISYMANPDKTGRPIFDLSELKPAGKRITVFFVTGSNLYFKGFDVIGTQVTITDHTQSECFRVVKGANDNKYEDLKLHDGMAIGFYLTGGNNNYILNCDAYNNYDSVSEGGSGENVDGFGCHISEQGKGTGNIFEGCRAWYNCDDGFDLINCFDAVKIINCWSFFNGYKPGGKISAGNGAGFKSGGFGMSATTKPKTPAVIPQHEVYGCLAYYNKSTGFYANHHLGGLISRIIRLSIVAITFV
;
A
#
# COMPACT_ATOMS: atom_id res chain seq x y z
N MET A 1 81.35 -21.93 0.32
CA MET A 1 80.02 -22.35 0.79
C MET A 1 79.27 -21.13 1.33
N LYS A 2 78.24 -20.66 0.61
CA LYS A 2 76.99 -20.01 1.10
C LYS A 2 76.37 -19.22 -0.07
N ASN A 3 75.49 -19.88 -0.82
CA ASN A 3 74.51 -19.22 -1.67
C ASN A 3 73.25 -18.99 -0.82
N ILE A 4 72.87 -17.73 -0.60
CA ILE A 4 71.59 -17.39 0.03
C ILE A 4 70.63 -17.02 -1.10
N THR A 5 69.71 -17.93 -1.38
CA THR A 5 68.60 -17.76 -2.33
C THR A 5 67.56 -16.84 -1.70
N ARG A 6 67.34 -15.65 -2.27
CA ARG A 6 66.18 -14.80 -1.94
C ARG A 6 64.97 -15.29 -2.74
N ILE A 7 64.02 -15.94 -2.06
CA ILE A 7 62.69 -16.20 -2.58
C ILE A 7 61.86 -14.94 -2.32
N GLY A 8 61.61 -14.16 -3.37
CA GLY A 8 60.64 -13.07 -3.35
C GLY A 8 59.25 -13.62 -3.67
N THR A 9 58.37 -13.66 -2.67
CA THR A 9 56.96 -14.02 -2.85
C THR A 9 56.23 -12.85 -3.49
N LEU A 10 55.92 -12.94 -4.78
CA LEU A 10 55.09 -11.97 -5.49
C LEU A 10 53.61 -12.30 -5.19
N LEU A 11 53.01 -11.67 -4.18
CA LEU A 11 51.56 -11.69 -3.98
C LEU A 11 50.94 -10.71 -5.00
N LEU A 12 50.46 -11.26 -6.12
CA LEU A 12 49.64 -10.51 -7.07
C LEU A 12 48.22 -10.39 -6.50
N GLY A 13 47.88 -9.23 -5.97
CA GLY A 13 46.54 -8.91 -5.48
C GLY A 13 45.53 -8.90 -6.64
N LEU A 14 44.70 -9.94 -6.70
CA LEU A 14 43.54 -9.99 -7.59
C LEU A 14 42.46 -9.07 -7.00
N ILE A 15 42.48 -7.79 -7.37
CA ILE A 15 41.36 -6.88 -7.10
C ILE A 15 40.22 -7.33 -8.02
N LEU A 16 39.29 -8.11 -7.47
CA LEU A 16 38.00 -8.37 -8.08
C LEU A 16 37.28 -7.01 -8.23
N SER A 17 37.36 -6.42 -9.42
CA SER A 17 36.48 -5.33 -9.83
C SER A 17 35.07 -5.89 -9.88
N VAL A 18 34.34 -5.76 -8.77
CA VAL A 18 32.89 -5.99 -8.76
C VAL A 18 32.31 -5.01 -9.78
N PRO A 19 31.68 -5.46 -10.87
CA PRO A 19 31.10 -4.54 -11.83
C PRO A 19 30.04 -3.74 -11.09
N LEU A 20 30.25 -2.43 -10.99
CA LEU A 20 29.24 -1.50 -10.54
C LEU A 20 28.13 -1.56 -11.59
N VAL A 21 27.06 -2.30 -11.31
CA VAL A 21 25.90 -2.36 -12.20
C VAL A 21 25.37 -0.93 -12.31
N ALA A 22 25.48 -0.36 -13.51
CA ALA A 22 25.02 1.00 -13.75
C ALA A 22 23.50 1.04 -13.56
N GLN A 23 23.04 1.93 -12.68
CA GLN A 23 21.64 2.24 -12.45
C GLN A 23 20.95 2.53 -13.78
N GLN A 24 19.97 1.71 -14.15
CA GLN A 24 19.21 1.91 -15.39
C GLN A 24 17.99 2.79 -15.15
N ILE A 25 17.60 3.50 -16.20
CA ILE A 25 16.33 4.23 -16.26
C ILE A 25 15.49 3.59 -17.37
N TYR A 26 14.39 2.96 -16.97
CA TYR A 26 13.39 2.42 -17.88
C TYR A 26 12.21 3.38 -18.02
N TYR A 27 11.54 3.31 -19.16
CA TYR A 27 10.33 4.07 -19.45
C TYR A 27 9.19 3.10 -19.80
N MET A 28 7.99 3.43 -19.32
CA MET A 28 6.76 2.77 -19.77
C MET A 28 5.72 3.81 -20.17
N ASP A 29 4.83 3.45 -21.10
CA ASP A 29 3.85 4.34 -21.72
C ASP A 29 2.58 3.56 -22.10
N PRO A 30 1.36 4.14 -22.02
CA PRO A 30 0.14 3.44 -22.41
C PRO A 30 0.13 2.95 -23.87
N VAL A 31 0.86 3.63 -24.77
CA VAL A 31 1.03 3.21 -26.18
C VAL A 31 2.38 2.54 -26.43
N GLY A 32 3.08 2.12 -25.37
CA GLY A 32 4.33 1.37 -25.44
C GLY A 32 4.17 -0.07 -25.94
N ASN A 33 5.25 -0.84 -25.91
CA ASN A 33 5.25 -2.24 -26.31
C ASN A 33 6.26 -3.03 -25.45
N ASP A 34 5.86 -4.17 -24.89
CA ASP A 34 6.74 -4.96 -24.01
C ASP A 34 7.90 -5.67 -24.75
N ASN A 35 7.89 -5.67 -26.08
CA ASN A 35 9.03 -6.07 -26.92
C ASN A 35 10.05 -4.94 -27.15
N ASN A 36 9.73 -3.70 -26.75
CA ASN A 36 10.70 -2.62 -26.78
C ASN A 36 11.78 -2.79 -25.69
N PRO A 37 12.92 -2.09 -25.78
CA PRO A 37 13.97 -2.16 -24.76
C PRO A 37 13.65 -1.37 -23.47
N GLY A 38 12.56 -0.61 -23.42
CA GLY A 38 12.20 0.23 -22.27
C GLY A 38 12.97 1.54 -22.21
N THR A 39 13.44 2.06 -23.35
CA THR A 39 14.10 3.37 -23.45
C THR A 39 13.08 4.49 -23.60
N LYS A 40 13.53 5.75 -23.46
CA LYS A 40 12.67 6.94 -23.60
C LYS A 40 11.86 6.97 -24.90
N ASP A 41 12.50 6.61 -26.01
CA ASP A 41 11.88 6.61 -27.35
C ASP A 41 11.12 5.30 -27.66
N ARG A 42 11.44 4.22 -26.95
CA ARG A 42 10.82 2.90 -27.12
C ARG A 42 10.46 2.33 -25.75
N PRO A 43 9.38 2.83 -25.12
CA PRO A 43 8.98 2.44 -23.78
C PRO A 43 8.30 1.06 -23.76
N PHE A 44 8.34 0.40 -22.60
CA PHE A 44 7.50 -0.76 -22.30
C PHE A 44 6.02 -0.36 -22.22
N ALA A 45 5.11 -1.34 -22.30
CA ALA A 45 3.68 -1.12 -22.10
C ALA A 45 3.25 -1.40 -20.66
N THR A 46 3.79 -2.44 -20.02
CA THR A 46 3.23 -2.98 -18.76
C THR A 46 4.23 -3.03 -17.60
N LEU A 47 3.68 -2.98 -16.38
CA LEU A 47 4.45 -3.26 -15.17
C LEU A 47 4.92 -4.72 -15.07
N VAL A 48 4.21 -5.66 -15.70
CA VAL A 48 4.64 -7.06 -15.78
C VAL A 48 6.01 -7.16 -16.47
N LYS A 49 6.17 -6.47 -17.61
CA LYS A 49 7.46 -6.42 -18.30
C LYS A 49 8.52 -5.69 -17.47
N VAL A 50 8.18 -4.57 -16.85
CA VAL A 50 9.08 -3.86 -15.94
C VAL A 50 9.60 -4.77 -14.83
N GLN A 51 8.73 -5.52 -14.14
CA GLN A 51 9.14 -6.44 -13.08
C GLN A 51 10.11 -7.52 -13.58
N SER A 52 10.04 -7.93 -14.85
CA SER A 52 10.98 -8.91 -15.39
C SER A 52 12.41 -8.38 -15.49
N VAL A 53 12.63 -7.07 -15.64
CA VAL A 53 13.96 -6.50 -15.95
C VAL A 53 14.60 -5.69 -14.81
N VAL A 54 13.81 -5.02 -13.97
CA VAL A 54 14.36 -4.12 -12.95
C VAL A 54 15.22 -4.86 -11.92
N SER A 55 16.22 -4.16 -11.39
CA SER A 55 17.12 -4.61 -10.33
C SER A 55 17.36 -3.49 -9.31
N ALA A 56 17.98 -3.83 -8.18
CA ALA A 56 18.26 -2.85 -7.12
C ALA A 56 18.98 -1.61 -7.66
N GLY A 57 18.44 -0.44 -7.32
CA GLY A 57 18.90 0.86 -7.81
C GLY A 57 18.16 1.37 -9.04
N ASP A 58 17.54 0.53 -9.87
CA ASP A 58 16.92 1.00 -11.11
C ASP A 58 15.74 1.95 -10.87
N ARG A 59 15.49 2.83 -11.85
CA ARG A 59 14.32 3.71 -11.90
C ARG A 59 13.44 3.37 -13.09
N VAL A 60 12.14 3.49 -12.89
CA VAL A 60 11.11 3.33 -13.91
C VAL A 60 10.32 4.62 -13.96
N TYR A 61 10.39 5.33 -15.08
CA TYR A 61 9.53 6.47 -15.36
C TYR A 61 8.29 6.01 -16.09
N ILE A 62 7.15 6.21 -15.43
CA ILE A 62 5.82 5.87 -15.92
C ILE A 62 5.25 7.13 -16.55
N ASN A 63 5.08 7.13 -17.88
CA ASN A 63 4.52 8.28 -18.58
C ASN A 63 3.05 8.50 -18.16
N PRO A 64 2.57 9.75 -18.13
CA PRO A 64 1.18 10.04 -17.81
C PRO A 64 0.23 9.46 -18.88
N GLY A 65 -0.97 9.11 -18.44
CA GLY A 65 -2.01 8.48 -19.28
C GLY A 65 -2.64 7.27 -18.61
N ILE A 66 -3.64 6.70 -19.29
CA ILE A 66 -4.45 5.61 -18.73
C ILE A 66 -3.88 4.26 -19.17
N TYR A 67 -3.41 3.48 -18.21
CA TYR A 67 -2.98 2.10 -18.36
C TYR A 67 -4.15 1.18 -18.01
N LYS A 68 -4.95 0.83 -19.03
CA LYS A 68 -6.05 -0.12 -18.86
C LYS A 68 -5.51 -1.53 -18.68
N VAL A 69 -5.80 -2.14 -17.54
CA VAL A 69 -5.48 -3.55 -17.29
C VAL A 69 -6.55 -4.41 -17.98
N PRO A 70 -6.18 -5.26 -18.95
CA PRO A 70 -7.16 -6.02 -19.69
C PRO A 70 -7.83 -7.08 -18.82
N ALA A 71 -9.10 -7.38 -19.08
CA ALA A 71 -9.87 -8.41 -18.39
C ALA A 71 -9.18 -9.79 -18.38
N SER A 72 -8.40 -10.07 -19.42
CA SER A 72 -7.65 -11.31 -19.61
C SER A 72 -6.26 -11.31 -18.97
N GLN A 73 -5.84 -10.26 -18.26
CA GLN A 73 -4.51 -10.23 -17.65
C GLN A 73 -4.36 -11.36 -16.63
N PRO A 74 -3.37 -12.27 -16.80
CA PRO A 74 -3.09 -13.29 -15.79
C PRO A 74 -2.60 -12.64 -14.50
N ALA A 75 -2.86 -13.30 -13.36
CA ALA A 75 -2.27 -12.89 -12.10
C ALA A 75 -0.75 -13.10 -12.18
N MET A 76 0.04 -12.14 -11.69
CA MET A 76 1.49 -12.36 -11.52
C MET A 76 1.77 -13.37 -10.42
N THR A 77 0.89 -13.44 -9.41
CA THR A 77 0.89 -14.47 -8.38
C THR A 77 -0.50 -14.57 -7.74
N TYR A 78 -0.69 -15.56 -6.88
CA TYR A 78 -1.86 -15.65 -6.00
C TYR A 78 -1.43 -15.56 -4.53
N ASP A 79 -2.30 -15.04 -3.67
CA ASP A 79 -2.09 -14.94 -2.21
C ASP A 79 -3.33 -15.43 -1.43
N GLY A 80 -3.14 -15.64 -0.13
CA GLY A 80 -4.17 -16.02 0.83
C GLY A 80 -4.54 -17.50 0.78
N SER A 81 -5.35 -17.91 1.76
CA SER A 81 -5.85 -19.29 1.85
C SER A 81 -6.56 -19.69 0.55
N ASN A 82 -6.22 -20.87 0.03
CA ASN A 82 -6.77 -21.41 -1.22
C ASN A 82 -6.59 -20.48 -2.44
N ASN A 83 -5.53 -19.65 -2.45
CA ASN A 83 -5.23 -18.71 -3.54
C ASN A 83 -6.39 -17.75 -3.85
N ILE A 84 -7.10 -17.28 -2.82
CA ILE A 84 -8.29 -16.43 -2.95
C ILE A 84 -7.99 -15.09 -3.63
N TYR A 85 -6.75 -14.59 -3.55
CA TYR A 85 -6.33 -13.34 -4.18
C TYR A 85 -5.73 -13.54 -5.57
N HIS A 86 -6.25 -12.81 -6.55
CA HIS A 86 -5.59 -12.55 -7.83
C HIS A 86 -4.71 -11.31 -7.66
N CYS A 87 -3.38 -11.48 -7.65
CA CYS A 87 -2.44 -10.37 -7.52
C CYS A 87 -2.00 -9.87 -8.90
N VAL A 88 -2.41 -8.65 -9.26
CA VAL A 88 -2.21 -8.06 -10.59
C VAL A 88 -0.74 -7.78 -10.84
N PHE A 89 -0.10 -7.05 -9.92
CA PHE A 89 1.32 -6.73 -9.95
C PHE A 89 1.98 -7.26 -8.68
N HIS A 90 2.87 -8.26 -8.84
CA HIS A 90 3.67 -8.78 -7.72
C HIS A 90 4.96 -7.98 -7.61
N MET A 91 5.03 -7.11 -6.61
CA MET A 91 6.19 -6.27 -6.32
C MET A 91 7.17 -7.07 -5.45
N ASN A 92 7.83 -8.05 -6.08
CA ASN A 92 8.58 -9.10 -5.40
C ASN A 92 10.10 -8.91 -5.36
N LYS A 93 10.64 -8.08 -6.24
CA LYS A 93 12.04 -7.69 -6.22
C LYS A 93 12.30 -6.68 -5.11
N SER A 94 13.54 -6.64 -4.63
CA SER A 94 13.97 -5.71 -3.60
C SER A 94 15.10 -4.82 -4.09
N GLY A 95 15.08 -3.57 -3.64
CA GLY A 95 16.24 -2.69 -3.71
C GLY A 95 17.28 -3.08 -2.67
N LYS A 96 18.22 -2.15 -2.44
CA LYS A 96 19.14 -2.18 -1.30
C LYS A 96 19.05 -0.85 -0.57
N ILE A 97 19.58 -0.79 0.65
CA ILE A 97 19.75 0.46 1.39
C ILE A 97 20.52 1.46 0.52
N GLY A 98 19.96 2.66 0.31
CA GLY A 98 20.52 3.69 -0.56
C GLY A 98 20.39 3.43 -2.07
N GLN A 99 19.86 2.28 -2.49
CA GLN A 99 19.64 1.89 -3.89
C GLN A 99 18.25 1.26 -4.06
N PRO A 100 17.16 2.03 -3.84
CA PRO A 100 15.81 1.50 -4.00
C PRO A 100 15.49 1.19 -5.46
N ILE A 101 14.57 0.26 -5.70
CA ILE A 101 13.90 0.19 -7.02
C ILE A 101 12.78 1.22 -7.00
N SER A 102 12.81 2.16 -7.94
CA SER A 102 11.88 3.31 -7.95
C SER A 102 10.91 3.25 -9.12
N TYR A 103 9.61 3.29 -8.84
CA TYR A 103 8.51 3.34 -9.81
C TYR A 103 7.83 4.71 -9.69
N MET A 104 8.12 5.61 -10.63
CA MET A 104 7.78 7.02 -10.48
C MET A 104 7.04 7.51 -11.71
N ALA A 105 5.99 8.31 -11.52
CA ALA A 105 5.48 9.16 -12.58
C ALA A 105 6.64 9.95 -13.22
N ASN A 106 6.65 10.00 -14.55
CA ASN A 106 7.74 10.62 -15.29
C ASN A 106 7.81 12.12 -14.96
N PRO A 107 8.89 12.61 -14.30
CA PRO A 107 8.98 14.01 -13.87
C PRO A 107 9.14 14.98 -15.05
N ASP A 108 9.52 14.49 -16.23
CA ASP A 108 9.69 15.30 -17.44
C ASP A 108 8.37 15.53 -18.20
N LYS A 109 7.25 14.96 -17.73
CA LYS A 109 5.94 15.04 -18.40
C LYS A 109 4.87 15.54 -17.44
N THR A 110 3.94 16.33 -17.97
CA THR A 110 2.79 16.85 -17.21
C THR A 110 1.68 15.82 -17.13
N GLY A 111 0.99 15.75 -15.98
CA GLY A 111 -0.08 14.79 -15.74
C GLY A 111 0.37 13.61 -14.87
N ARG A 112 -0.54 12.64 -14.69
CA ARG A 112 -0.32 11.46 -13.83
C ARG A 112 -0.56 10.17 -14.60
N PRO A 113 0.19 9.10 -14.34
CA PRO A 113 -0.19 7.75 -14.75
C PRO A 113 -1.43 7.29 -13.98
N ILE A 114 -2.36 6.63 -14.65
CA ILE A 114 -3.58 6.09 -14.05
C ILE A 114 -3.69 4.61 -14.42
N PHE A 115 -3.59 3.72 -13.46
CA PHE A 115 -3.87 2.30 -13.65
C PHE A 115 -5.38 2.07 -13.48
N ASP A 116 -6.05 1.67 -14.57
CA ASP A 116 -7.49 1.43 -14.60
C ASP A 116 -7.77 -0.07 -14.59
N LEU A 117 -8.40 -0.52 -13.50
CA LEU A 117 -8.67 -1.93 -13.20
C LEU A 117 -10.13 -2.33 -13.49
N SER A 118 -10.93 -1.44 -14.07
CA SER A 118 -12.39 -1.60 -14.24
C SER A 118 -12.81 -2.85 -15.03
N GLU A 119 -11.95 -3.33 -15.93
CA GLU A 119 -12.20 -4.51 -16.76
C GLU A 119 -11.76 -5.83 -16.10
N LEU A 120 -10.90 -5.78 -15.08
CA LEU A 120 -10.34 -6.98 -14.46
C LEU A 120 -11.31 -7.57 -13.42
N LYS A 121 -11.98 -8.67 -13.77
CA LYS A 121 -13.03 -9.31 -12.95
C LYS A 121 -12.84 -10.83 -12.82
N PRO A 122 -11.74 -11.31 -12.22
CA PRO A 122 -11.51 -12.75 -12.03
C PRO A 122 -12.63 -13.35 -11.14
N ALA A 123 -13.32 -14.36 -11.66
CA ALA A 123 -14.44 -14.99 -10.97
C ALA A 123 -14.02 -15.66 -9.66
N GLY A 124 -14.76 -15.39 -8.58
CA GLY A 124 -14.54 -16.00 -7.27
C GLY A 124 -13.21 -15.62 -6.61
N LYS A 125 -12.61 -14.49 -7.01
CA LYS A 125 -11.34 -14.00 -6.46
C LYS A 125 -11.49 -12.61 -5.87
N ARG A 126 -10.71 -12.37 -4.81
CA ARG A 126 -10.34 -11.02 -4.38
C ARG A 126 -9.26 -10.48 -5.31
N ILE A 127 -9.11 -9.16 -5.39
CA ILE A 127 -8.10 -8.51 -6.23
C ILE A 127 -7.12 -7.76 -5.32
N THR A 128 -5.83 -8.01 -5.51
CA THR A 128 -4.77 -7.13 -5.00
C THR A 128 -4.08 -6.51 -6.21
N VAL A 129 -4.14 -5.18 -6.37
CA VAL A 129 -3.51 -4.53 -7.53
C VAL A 129 -1.99 -4.57 -7.40
N PHE A 130 -1.46 -4.02 -6.30
CA PHE A 130 -0.04 -4.05 -5.97
C PHE A 130 0.18 -4.92 -4.74
N PHE A 131 0.64 -6.16 -4.96
CA PHE A 131 1.00 -7.08 -3.89
C PHE A 131 2.48 -6.93 -3.56
N VAL A 132 2.79 -6.34 -2.41
CA VAL A 132 4.15 -5.96 -2.04
C VAL A 132 4.76 -6.95 -1.05
N THR A 133 5.77 -7.67 -1.53
CA THR A 133 6.60 -8.58 -0.72
C THR A 133 8.07 -8.15 -0.69
N GLY A 134 8.49 -7.30 -1.62
CA GLY A 134 9.85 -6.75 -1.73
C GLY A 134 10.13 -5.62 -0.75
N SER A 135 11.42 -5.35 -0.55
CA SER A 135 11.93 -4.29 0.34
C SER A 135 12.70 -3.21 -0.42
N ASN A 136 12.89 -2.04 0.20
CA ASN A 136 13.58 -0.89 -0.40
C ASN A 136 12.98 -0.50 -1.77
N LEU A 137 11.66 -0.38 -1.82
CA LEU A 137 10.91 0.07 -2.98
C LEU A 137 10.45 1.51 -2.79
N TYR A 138 10.38 2.26 -3.89
CA TYR A 138 9.83 3.61 -3.90
C TYR A 138 8.78 3.76 -4.99
N PHE A 139 7.54 4.07 -4.59
CA PHE A 139 6.42 4.33 -5.49
C PHE A 139 6.06 5.80 -5.43
N LYS A 140 5.89 6.47 -6.57
CA LYS A 140 5.53 7.89 -6.60
C LYS A 140 4.59 8.30 -7.74
N GLY A 141 3.57 9.08 -7.41
CA GLY A 141 2.95 10.03 -8.34
C GLY A 141 1.91 9.46 -9.32
N PHE A 142 1.36 8.27 -9.07
CA PHE A 142 0.36 7.65 -9.95
C PHE A 142 -0.93 7.27 -9.21
N ASP A 143 -1.95 6.95 -10.00
CA ASP A 143 -3.29 6.67 -9.52
C ASP A 143 -3.68 5.22 -9.79
N VAL A 144 -4.54 4.65 -8.95
CA VAL A 144 -5.18 3.35 -9.14
C VAL A 144 -6.69 3.57 -9.05
N ILE A 145 -7.41 3.21 -10.11
CA ILE A 145 -8.86 3.41 -10.20
C ILE A 145 -9.57 2.13 -10.62
N GLY A 146 -10.87 2.07 -10.31
CA GLY A 146 -11.76 1.05 -10.86
C GLY A 146 -11.47 -0.37 -10.39
N THR A 147 -10.68 -0.57 -9.33
CA THR A 147 -10.45 -1.91 -8.76
C THR A 147 -11.79 -2.55 -8.37
N GLN A 148 -12.02 -3.80 -8.79
CA GLN A 148 -13.33 -4.46 -8.68
C GLN A 148 -13.42 -5.38 -7.47
N VAL A 149 -14.66 -5.60 -7.01
CA VAL A 149 -15.07 -6.75 -6.19
C VAL A 149 -16.08 -7.56 -7.01
N THR A 150 -15.96 -8.89 -6.98
CA THR A 150 -16.90 -9.80 -7.69
C THR A 150 -17.55 -10.84 -6.78
N ILE A 151 -16.97 -11.09 -5.61
CA ILE A 151 -17.54 -11.99 -4.60
C ILE A 151 -18.72 -11.28 -3.92
N THR A 152 -19.83 -11.99 -3.75
CA THR A 152 -21.07 -11.42 -3.19
C THR A 152 -21.19 -11.60 -1.67
N ASP A 153 -20.47 -12.55 -1.09
CA ASP A 153 -20.38 -12.73 0.37
C ASP A 153 -19.30 -11.81 0.96
N HIS A 154 -19.13 -11.86 2.29
CA HIS A 154 -18.11 -11.08 3.00
C HIS A 154 -16.72 -11.17 2.36
N THR A 155 -16.21 -10.03 1.90
CA THR A 155 -15.00 -9.97 1.10
C THR A 155 -14.37 -8.58 1.09
N GLN A 156 -13.23 -8.47 0.40
CA GLN A 156 -12.52 -7.23 0.16
C GLN A 156 -11.63 -7.37 -1.08
N SER A 157 -11.15 -6.25 -1.59
CA SER A 157 -10.02 -6.16 -2.53
C SER A 157 -9.17 -4.97 -2.12
N GLU A 158 -7.92 -4.91 -2.55
CA GLU A 158 -6.97 -3.88 -2.11
C GLU A 158 -6.16 -3.32 -3.28
N CYS A 159 -5.98 -1.99 -3.31
CA CYS A 159 -5.07 -1.37 -4.26
C CYS A 159 -3.63 -1.71 -3.89
N PHE A 160 -3.24 -1.51 -2.63
CA PHE A 160 -1.93 -1.93 -2.11
C PHE A 160 -2.10 -2.88 -0.93
N ARG A 161 -1.58 -4.11 -1.06
CA ARG A 161 -1.45 -5.05 0.05
C ARG A 161 0.01 -5.25 0.38
N VAL A 162 0.41 -4.87 1.59
CA VAL A 162 1.80 -4.94 2.06
C VAL A 162 1.89 -6.00 3.15
N VAL A 163 2.80 -6.96 2.99
CA VAL A 163 2.86 -8.14 3.87
C VAL A 163 4.22 -8.31 4.52
N LYS A 164 4.32 -9.32 5.40
CA LYS A 164 5.56 -9.71 6.06
C LYS A 164 6.72 -9.80 5.07
N GLY A 165 7.84 -9.17 5.42
CA GLY A 165 9.06 -9.16 4.61
C GLY A 165 9.18 -7.96 3.67
N ALA A 166 8.10 -7.20 3.46
CA ALA A 166 8.14 -5.94 2.74
C ALA A 166 8.59 -4.81 3.68
N ASN A 167 9.89 -4.51 3.68
CA ASN A 167 10.50 -3.55 4.60
C ASN A 167 11.05 -2.32 3.88
N ASP A 168 11.11 -1.20 4.61
CA ASP A 168 11.81 0.01 4.19
C ASP A 168 11.32 0.54 2.83
N ASN A 169 10.01 0.46 2.59
CA ASN A 169 9.38 0.94 1.37
C ASN A 169 8.79 2.33 1.58
N LYS A 170 8.78 3.12 0.51
CA LYS A 170 8.14 4.45 0.49
C LYS A 170 7.07 4.50 -0.59
N TYR A 171 5.91 5.01 -0.22
CA TYR A 171 4.77 5.25 -1.10
C TYR A 171 4.44 6.74 -1.00
N GLU A 172 4.57 7.48 -2.09
CA GLU A 172 4.48 8.94 -2.05
C GLU A 172 3.54 9.48 -3.12
N ASP A 173 2.61 10.36 -2.75
CA ASP A 173 1.74 11.03 -3.71
C ASP A 173 1.02 10.01 -4.63
N LEU A 174 0.49 8.93 -4.04
CA LEU A 174 -0.37 7.97 -4.72
C LEU A 174 -1.83 8.29 -4.48
N LYS A 175 -2.71 8.03 -5.46
CA LYS A 175 -4.15 8.22 -5.31
C LYS A 175 -4.90 6.93 -5.63
N LEU A 176 -5.67 6.44 -4.68
CA LEU A 176 -6.33 5.13 -4.74
C LEU A 176 -7.83 5.35 -4.62
N HIS A 177 -8.53 5.42 -5.75
CA HIS A 177 -9.85 6.03 -5.77
C HIS A 177 -10.80 5.53 -6.84
N ASP A 178 -12.09 5.89 -6.70
CA ASP A 178 -13.15 5.56 -7.65
C ASP A 178 -13.15 4.05 -7.99
N GLY A 179 -13.06 3.22 -6.96
CA GLY A 179 -13.05 1.77 -7.03
C GLY A 179 -13.85 1.11 -5.91
N MET A 180 -13.74 -0.21 -5.81
CA MET A 180 -14.40 -1.04 -4.78
C MET A 180 -13.41 -1.58 -3.74
N ALA A 181 -12.14 -1.19 -3.83
CA ALA A 181 -11.06 -1.75 -3.05
C ALA A 181 -10.59 -0.80 -1.95
N ILE A 182 -10.07 -1.38 -0.86
CA ILE A 182 -9.31 -0.66 0.16
C ILE A 182 -8.12 0.01 -0.52
N GLY A 183 -7.77 1.23 -0.10
CA GLY A 183 -6.58 1.91 -0.60
C GLY A 183 -5.29 1.17 -0.22
N PHE A 184 -4.86 1.34 1.03
CA PHE A 184 -3.72 0.60 1.59
C PHE A 184 -4.18 -0.42 2.62
N TYR A 185 -3.60 -1.63 2.59
CA TYR A 185 -3.88 -2.70 3.54
C TYR A 185 -2.58 -3.39 3.96
N LEU A 186 -2.07 -3.05 5.14
CA LEU A 186 -0.82 -3.61 5.66
C LEU A 186 -1.15 -4.77 6.61
N THR A 187 -0.54 -5.95 6.41
CA THR A 187 -0.65 -7.10 7.35
C THR A 187 0.68 -7.53 7.95
N GLY A 188 1.76 -6.85 7.58
CA GLY A 188 3.13 -7.08 8.05
C GLY A 188 4.12 -6.14 7.34
N GLY A 189 5.41 -6.32 7.62
CA GLY A 189 6.46 -5.50 7.02
C GLY A 189 6.80 -4.28 7.87
N ASN A 190 8.07 -3.87 7.88
CA ASN A 190 8.59 -2.83 8.77
C ASN A 190 8.93 -1.55 7.99
N ASN A 191 8.86 -0.40 8.66
CA ASN A 191 9.30 0.88 8.11
C ASN A 191 8.67 1.23 6.74
N ASN A 192 7.41 0.84 6.51
CA ASN A 192 6.67 1.29 5.34
C ASN A 192 6.15 2.70 5.59
N TYR A 193 6.56 3.63 4.74
CA TYR A 193 6.20 5.04 4.85
C TYR A 193 5.25 5.45 3.73
N ILE A 194 3.99 5.65 4.11
CA ILE A 194 2.90 6.07 3.22
C ILE A 194 2.75 7.57 3.42
N LEU A 195 3.16 8.35 2.42
CA LEU A 195 3.33 9.79 2.49
C LEU A 195 2.48 10.51 1.45
N ASN A 196 1.71 11.52 1.85
CA ASN A 196 0.92 12.37 0.96
C ASN A 196 0.03 11.58 -0.01
N CYS A 197 -0.50 10.44 0.44
CA CYS A 197 -1.38 9.61 -0.39
C CYS A 197 -2.85 9.95 -0.15
N ASP A 198 -3.67 9.78 -1.19
CA ASP A 198 -5.12 9.97 -1.12
C ASP A 198 -5.84 8.64 -1.34
N ALA A 199 -6.83 8.34 -0.52
CA ALA A 199 -7.75 7.23 -0.73
C ALA A 199 -9.20 7.73 -0.66
N TYR A 200 -9.94 7.65 -1.76
CA TYR A 200 -11.26 8.27 -1.81
C TYR A 200 -12.25 7.67 -2.80
N ASN A 201 -13.54 7.92 -2.57
CA ASN A 201 -14.63 7.38 -3.38
C ASN A 201 -14.56 5.85 -3.54
N ASN A 202 -14.08 5.15 -2.51
CA ASN A 202 -13.96 3.70 -2.53
C ASN A 202 -15.21 3.08 -1.91
N TYR A 203 -15.97 2.33 -2.72
CA TYR A 203 -17.24 1.75 -2.32
C TYR A 203 -17.47 0.39 -2.98
N ASP A 204 -17.51 -0.66 -2.15
CA ASP A 204 -17.99 -1.97 -2.58
C ASP A 204 -19.52 -1.95 -2.69
N SER A 205 -19.99 -1.97 -3.94
CA SER A 205 -21.41 -2.01 -4.30
C SER A 205 -21.92 -3.41 -4.60
N VAL A 206 -21.07 -4.44 -4.44
CA VAL A 206 -21.33 -5.81 -4.88
C VAL A 206 -21.53 -6.74 -3.68
N SER A 207 -20.58 -6.77 -2.76
CA SER A 207 -20.64 -7.72 -1.64
C SER A 207 -21.67 -7.32 -0.59
N GLU A 208 -22.24 -8.31 0.09
CA GLU A 208 -23.16 -8.13 1.23
C GLU A 208 -24.32 -7.16 0.93
N GLY A 209 -24.83 -7.19 -0.31
CA GLY A 209 -25.91 -6.31 -0.77
C GLY A 209 -25.49 -4.85 -0.97
N GLY A 210 -24.19 -4.58 -1.10
CA GLY A 210 -23.62 -3.24 -1.24
C GLY A 210 -23.68 -2.43 0.06
N SER A 211 -23.53 -3.10 1.21
CA SER A 211 -23.49 -2.46 2.54
C SER A 211 -22.31 -1.49 2.65
N GLY A 212 -21.18 -1.84 2.03
CA GLY A 212 -19.92 -1.10 2.08
C GLY A 212 -19.11 -1.32 3.36
N GLU A 213 -19.39 -2.37 4.15
CA GLU A 213 -18.82 -2.56 5.51
C GLU A 213 -17.34 -2.97 5.59
N ASN A 214 -16.54 -2.91 4.51
CA ASN A 214 -15.16 -3.42 4.52
C ASN A 214 -14.17 -2.60 3.66
N VAL A 215 -14.51 -1.37 3.26
CA VAL A 215 -13.65 -0.57 2.37
C VAL A 215 -13.17 0.69 3.06
N ASP A 216 -11.98 0.58 3.63
CA ASP A 216 -11.27 1.67 4.25
C ASP A 216 -10.40 2.43 3.25
N GLY A 217 -10.05 3.68 3.60
CA GLY A 217 -8.98 4.39 2.90
C GLY A 217 -7.61 3.76 3.17
N PHE A 218 -7.26 3.64 4.46
CA PHE A 218 -5.96 3.14 4.93
C PHE A 218 -6.13 2.17 6.11
N GLY A 219 -5.90 0.88 5.87
CA GLY A 219 -5.88 -0.17 6.87
C GLY A 219 -4.46 -0.62 7.22
N CYS A 220 -4.17 -0.75 8.52
CA CYS A 220 -2.95 -1.40 9.00
C CYS A 220 -3.28 -2.37 10.12
N HIS A 221 -3.14 -3.66 9.83
CA HIS A 221 -3.57 -4.80 10.63
C HIS A 221 -2.41 -5.78 10.75
N ILE A 222 -1.29 -5.31 11.32
CA ILE A 222 -0.09 -6.14 11.48
C ILE A 222 -0.47 -7.43 12.22
N SER A 223 -0.37 -8.55 11.51
CA SER A 223 -0.72 -9.86 12.05
C SER A 223 0.30 -10.32 13.08
N GLU A 224 -0.10 -11.27 13.92
CA GLU A 224 0.78 -11.92 14.92
C GLU A 224 2.11 -12.42 14.30
N GLN A 225 2.04 -13.00 13.11
CA GLN A 225 3.22 -13.50 12.40
C GLN A 225 3.88 -12.42 11.54
N GLY A 226 3.21 -11.29 11.35
CA GLY A 226 3.51 -10.23 10.39
C GLY A 226 4.82 -9.51 10.68
N LYS A 227 5.08 -9.18 11.96
CA LYS A 227 6.16 -8.28 12.44
C LYS A 227 6.22 -6.98 11.62
N GLY A 228 5.79 -5.86 12.18
CA GLY A 228 5.68 -4.61 11.42
C GLY A 228 5.77 -3.35 12.24
N THR A 229 6.94 -3.10 12.83
CA THR A 229 7.22 -1.84 13.52
C THR A 229 7.59 -0.73 12.53
N GLY A 230 7.43 0.52 12.96
CA GLY A 230 7.89 1.70 12.22
C GLY A 230 7.04 2.07 11.00
N ASN A 231 5.87 1.46 10.82
CA ASN A 231 4.94 1.85 9.76
C ASN A 231 4.27 3.20 10.08
N ILE A 232 4.24 4.10 9.09
CA ILE A 232 3.76 5.47 9.25
C ILE A 232 2.87 5.85 8.06
N PHE A 233 1.71 6.42 8.38
CA PHE A 233 0.91 7.21 7.46
C PHE A 233 1.13 8.69 7.77
N GLU A 234 1.58 9.48 6.79
CA GLU A 234 1.82 10.92 6.99
C GLU A 234 1.27 11.77 5.85
N GLY A 235 0.63 12.89 6.17
CA GLY A 235 0.10 13.84 5.16
C GLY A 235 -0.99 13.25 4.26
N CYS A 236 -1.55 12.10 4.63
CA CYS A 236 -2.50 11.36 3.81
C CYS A 236 -3.94 11.90 3.99
N ARG A 237 -4.80 11.66 3.01
CA ARG A 237 -6.21 12.08 3.04
C ARG A 237 -7.13 10.90 2.70
N ALA A 238 -8.15 10.69 3.53
CA ALA A 238 -9.15 9.65 3.34
C ALA A 238 -10.56 10.25 3.34
N TRP A 239 -11.30 10.14 2.24
CA TRP A 239 -12.68 10.63 2.19
C TRP A 239 -13.61 9.84 1.29
N TYR A 240 -14.88 9.73 1.67
CA TYR A 240 -15.86 8.89 0.96
C TYR A 240 -15.38 7.45 0.73
N ASN A 241 -14.60 6.90 1.67
CA ASN A 241 -14.44 5.45 1.79
C ASN A 241 -15.65 4.93 2.57
N CYS A 242 -16.26 3.86 2.07
CA CYS A 242 -17.59 3.48 2.54
C CYS A 242 -17.59 2.86 3.95
N ASP A 243 -16.47 2.38 4.48
CA ASP A 243 -16.32 2.02 5.90
C ASP A 243 -15.60 3.15 6.68
N ASP A 244 -14.28 3.09 6.87
CA ASP A 244 -13.52 4.10 7.61
C ASP A 244 -12.47 4.83 6.76
N GLY A 245 -12.00 5.98 7.27
CA GLY A 245 -10.85 6.64 6.66
C GLY A 245 -9.54 5.91 6.96
N PHE A 246 -9.30 5.64 8.25
CA PHE A 246 -8.14 4.90 8.75
C PHE A 246 -8.59 3.85 9.78
N ASP A 247 -8.14 2.60 9.62
CA ASP A 247 -8.44 1.48 10.53
C ASP A 247 -7.15 0.76 10.99
N LEU A 248 -6.96 0.69 12.31
CA LEU A 248 -5.85 0.02 13.00
C LEU A 248 -6.30 -1.18 13.85
N ILE A 249 -7.50 -1.73 13.61
CA ILE A 249 -8.00 -2.90 14.33
C ILE A 249 -7.10 -4.11 14.09
N ASN A 250 -6.97 -4.97 15.11
CA ASN A 250 -6.17 -6.19 15.08
C ASN A 250 -4.71 -5.97 14.67
N CYS A 251 -4.16 -4.79 14.97
CA CYS A 251 -2.78 -4.44 14.68
C CYS A 251 -1.89 -4.79 15.88
N PHE A 252 -0.92 -5.68 15.68
CA PHE A 252 -0.05 -6.18 16.76
C PHE A 252 1.12 -5.26 17.09
N ASP A 253 1.51 -4.39 16.16
CA ASP A 253 2.60 -3.44 16.32
C ASP A 253 2.09 -2.00 16.23
N ALA A 254 2.80 -1.07 16.88
CA ALA A 254 2.43 0.34 16.91
C ALA A 254 2.57 0.98 15.52
N VAL A 255 1.60 1.86 15.21
CA VAL A 255 1.49 2.58 13.93
C VAL A 255 1.28 4.04 14.24
N LYS A 256 1.87 4.91 13.41
CA LYS A 256 1.69 6.36 13.52
C LYS A 256 0.88 6.90 12.36
N ILE A 257 -0.10 7.75 12.66
CA ILE A 257 -0.88 8.53 11.70
C ILE A 257 -0.59 10.01 12.00
N ILE A 258 0.04 10.71 11.07
CA ILE A 258 0.64 12.02 11.30
C ILE A 258 0.13 13.01 10.25
N ASN A 259 -0.41 14.16 10.66
CA ASN A 259 -0.85 15.22 9.76
C ASN A 259 -1.82 14.76 8.65
N CYS A 260 -2.64 13.74 8.93
CA CYS A 260 -3.60 13.18 7.98
C CYS A 260 -5.00 13.80 8.14
N TRP A 261 -5.79 13.80 7.07
CA TRP A 261 -7.19 14.25 7.08
C TRP A 261 -8.12 13.08 6.80
N SER A 262 -9.21 12.98 7.58
CA SER A 262 -10.21 11.93 7.41
C SER A 262 -11.62 12.49 7.50
N PHE A 263 -12.37 12.48 6.40
CA PHE A 263 -13.64 13.19 6.33
C PHE A 263 -14.67 12.53 5.41
N PHE A 264 -15.96 12.64 5.73
CA PHE A 264 -17.06 12.00 4.97
C PHE A 264 -16.97 10.48 4.77
N ASN A 265 -16.19 9.76 5.58
CA ASN A 265 -16.17 8.29 5.51
C ASN A 265 -17.44 7.69 6.15
N GLY A 266 -17.83 6.48 5.73
CA GLY A 266 -19.08 5.82 6.11
C GLY A 266 -20.29 6.20 5.26
N TYR A 267 -20.09 6.99 4.21
CA TYR A 267 -21.13 7.36 3.25
C TYR A 267 -20.81 6.82 1.86
N LYS A 268 -21.86 6.58 1.05
CA LYS A 268 -21.68 6.34 -0.38
C LYS A 268 -21.04 7.58 -1.05
N PRO A 269 -20.14 7.39 -2.03
CA PRO A 269 -19.44 8.51 -2.66
C PRO A 269 -20.36 9.61 -3.20
N GLY A 270 -19.99 10.87 -2.93
CA GLY A 270 -20.70 12.05 -3.45
C GLY A 270 -21.98 12.43 -2.70
N GLY A 271 -22.34 11.75 -1.61
CA GLY A 271 -23.56 12.05 -0.86
C GLY A 271 -23.47 11.69 0.62
N LYS A 272 -24.62 11.80 1.33
CA LYS A 272 -24.75 11.45 2.76
C LYS A 272 -25.59 10.19 2.98
N ILE A 273 -25.67 9.32 1.96
CA ILE A 273 -26.34 8.03 2.08
C ILE A 273 -25.44 7.12 2.90
N SER A 274 -25.95 6.59 4.01
CA SER A 274 -25.19 5.69 4.88
C SER A 274 -24.66 4.48 4.13
N ALA A 275 -23.42 4.10 4.44
CA ALA A 275 -22.78 2.83 4.11
C ALA A 275 -22.26 2.18 5.41
N GLY A 276 -21.00 1.73 5.47
CA GLY A 276 -20.33 1.14 6.62
C GLY A 276 -20.07 2.11 7.79
N ASN A 277 -19.26 1.69 8.76
CA ASN A 277 -19.03 2.27 10.09
C ASN A 277 -18.89 3.80 10.12
N GLY A 278 -17.94 4.35 9.37
CA GLY A 278 -17.74 5.79 9.23
C GLY A 278 -16.98 6.44 10.38
N ALA A 279 -15.93 5.80 10.87
CA ALA A 279 -14.92 6.42 11.70
C ALA A 279 -13.92 7.21 10.83
N GLY A 280 -13.48 8.37 11.32
CA GLY A 280 -12.37 9.09 10.73
C GLY A 280 -11.06 8.35 10.95
N PHE A 281 -10.73 8.11 12.22
CA PHE A 281 -9.54 7.39 12.67
C PHE A 281 -9.94 6.32 13.70
N LYS A 282 -10.20 5.10 13.24
CA LYS A 282 -10.39 3.91 14.08
C LYS A 282 -9.02 3.40 14.50
N SER A 283 -8.57 3.81 15.67
CA SER A 283 -7.14 3.86 16.04
C SER A 283 -6.70 2.71 16.95
N GLY A 284 -7.33 1.54 16.83
CA GLY A 284 -6.98 0.36 17.62
C GLY A 284 -8.09 -0.69 17.64
N GLY A 285 -8.19 -1.42 18.75
CA GLY A 285 -9.13 -2.52 18.94
C GLY A 285 -8.62 -3.91 18.57
N PHE A 286 -9.16 -4.92 19.23
CA PHE A 286 -8.96 -6.34 18.90
C PHE A 286 -10.31 -7.08 18.70
N GLY A 287 -11.40 -6.32 18.49
CA GLY A 287 -12.76 -6.86 18.37
C GLY A 287 -13.42 -7.15 19.72
N MET A 288 -14.75 -7.31 19.68
CA MET A 288 -15.63 -7.46 20.85
C MET A 288 -16.48 -8.75 20.77
N SER A 289 -15.95 -9.81 20.16
CA SER A 289 -16.70 -11.07 20.02
C SER A 289 -17.08 -11.63 21.40
N ALA A 290 -18.37 -11.89 21.59
CA ALA A 290 -18.91 -12.47 22.82
C ALA A 290 -18.60 -13.98 22.96
N THR A 291 -18.24 -14.65 21.85
CA THR A 291 -18.09 -16.11 21.80
C THR A 291 -16.65 -16.56 21.60
N THR A 292 -15.78 -15.70 21.06
CA THR A 292 -14.38 -16.03 20.78
C THR A 292 -13.49 -14.95 21.35
N LYS A 293 -12.60 -15.32 22.28
CA LYS A 293 -11.60 -14.39 22.79
C LYS A 293 -10.68 -13.96 21.64
N PRO A 294 -10.53 -12.65 21.37
CA PRO A 294 -9.66 -12.21 20.30
C PRO A 294 -8.20 -12.51 20.61
N LYS A 295 -7.42 -12.74 19.55
CA LYS A 295 -5.97 -12.83 19.67
C LYS A 295 -5.40 -11.43 19.89
N THR A 296 -4.51 -11.30 20.86
CA THR A 296 -3.89 -10.04 21.25
C THR A 296 -2.38 -10.22 21.39
N PRO A 297 -1.56 -9.20 21.08
CA PRO A 297 -0.12 -9.24 21.32
C PRO A 297 0.17 -9.30 22.83
N ALA A 298 1.36 -9.80 23.19
CA ALA A 298 1.81 -9.84 24.59
C ALA A 298 1.96 -8.45 25.21
N VAL A 299 2.30 -7.46 24.37
CA VAL A 299 2.32 -6.04 24.73
C VAL A 299 1.34 -5.34 23.81
N ILE A 300 0.31 -4.69 24.38
CA ILE A 300 -0.65 -3.93 23.60
C ILE A 300 0.06 -2.70 22.99
N PRO A 301 0.06 -2.55 21.65
CA PRO A 301 0.77 -1.46 21.01
C PRO A 301 0.13 -0.12 21.35
N GLN A 302 0.94 0.92 21.43
CA GLN A 302 0.45 2.28 21.58
C GLN A 302 0.45 2.97 20.23
N HIS A 303 -0.70 2.97 19.55
CA HIS A 303 -0.85 3.73 18.30
C HIS A 303 -0.85 5.24 18.58
N GLU A 304 -0.37 6.00 17.59
CA GLU A 304 -0.27 7.46 17.68
C GLU A 304 -1.06 8.12 16.54
N VAL A 305 -1.95 9.05 16.89
CA VAL A 305 -2.64 9.91 15.92
C VAL A 305 -2.37 11.37 16.27
N TYR A 306 -1.55 12.03 15.46
CA TYR A 306 -0.96 13.34 15.76
C TYR A 306 -1.17 14.34 14.63
N GLY A 307 -1.55 15.58 14.95
CA GLY A 307 -1.69 16.65 13.95
C GLY A 307 -2.77 16.40 12.89
N CYS A 308 -3.66 15.43 13.14
CA CYS A 308 -4.67 14.98 12.19
C CYS A 308 -5.98 15.78 12.31
N LEU A 309 -6.77 15.77 11.24
CA LEU A 309 -8.07 16.43 11.13
C LEU A 309 -9.17 15.39 10.82
N ALA A 310 -10.27 15.43 11.57
CA ALA A 310 -11.47 14.67 11.27
C ALA A 310 -12.65 15.60 11.01
N TYR A 311 -13.45 15.36 9.95
CA TYR A 311 -14.62 16.18 9.64
C TYR A 311 -15.76 15.36 9.04
N TYR A 312 -16.94 15.40 9.67
CA TYR A 312 -18.19 14.87 9.09
C TYR A 312 -18.12 13.40 8.62
N ASN A 313 -17.33 12.55 9.28
CA ASN A 313 -17.48 11.10 9.12
C ASN A 313 -18.83 10.67 9.71
N LYS A 314 -19.43 9.58 9.21
CA LYS A 314 -20.79 9.18 9.60
C LYS A 314 -20.95 8.97 11.11
N SER A 315 -19.95 8.37 11.75
CA SER A 315 -20.02 7.96 13.16
C SER A 315 -19.10 8.80 14.05
N THR A 316 -17.78 8.54 14.01
CA THR A 316 -16.82 9.13 14.96
C THR A 316 -15.67 9.84 14.25
N GLY A 317 -15.10 10.86 14.89
CA GLY A 317 -13.89 11.53 14.38
C GLY A 317 -12.64 10.72 14.69
N PHE A 318 -12.31 10.61 15.98
CA PHE A 318 -11.19 9.84 16.52
C PHE A 318 -11.74 8.79 17.48
N TYR A 319 -11.42 7.53 17.25
CA TYR A 319 -12.06 6.42 17.96
C TYR A 319 -11.04 5.39 18.42
N ALA A 320 -11.08 5.06 19.72
CA ALA A 320 -10.19 4.05 20.30
C ALA A 320 -10.58 2.61 19.92
N ASN A 321 -11.80 2.40 19.44
CA ASN A 321 -12.26 1.10 18.93
C ASN A 321 -12.07 -0.07 19.92
N HIS A 322 -12.39 0.16 21.20
CA HIS A 322 -12.27 -0.87 22.25
C HIS A 322 -10.84 -1.40 22.43
N HIS A 323 -9.84 -0.54 22.22
CA HIS A 323 -8.45 -0.93 22.43
C HIS A 323 -8.18 -1.32 23.89
N LEU A 324 -7.25 -2.28 24.09
CA LEU A 324 -6.94 -2.84 25.41
C LEU A 324 -5.85 -2.06 26.16
N GLY A 325 -5.52 -0.85 25.68
CA GLY A 325 -4.47 0.02 26.20
C GLY A 325 -4.73 1.48 25.86
N GLY A 326 -3.87 2.38 26.35
CA GLY A 326 -4.01 3.82 26.13
C GLY A 326 -3.46 4.29 24.78
N LEU A 327 -4.19 5.18 24.10
CA LEU A 327 -3.77 5.84 22.86
C LEU A 327 -3.14 7.21 23.14
N ILE A 328 -2.10 7.59 22.38
CA ILE A 328 -1.58 8.96 22.40
C ILE A 328 -2.20 9.73 21.23
N SER A 329 -3.05 10.71 21.56
CA SER A 329 -3.61 11.63 20.58
C SER A 329 -3.27 13.07 20.97
N ARG A 330 -2.65 13.83 20.05
CA ARG A 330 -2.50 15.30 20.18
C ARG A 330 -3.12 15.96 18.96
N ILE A 331 -4.26 16.59 19.18
CA ILE A 331 -5.21 17.02 18.14
C ILE A 331 -5.13 18.55 17.97
N ILE A 332 -5.04 19.04 16.73
CA ILE A 332 -5.40 20.43 16.40
C ILE A 332 -6.88 20.40 15.99
N ARG A 333 -7.76 20.81 16.91
CA ARG A 333 -9.21 20.64 16.78
C ARG A 333 -9.82 21.83 16.04
N LEU A 334 -10.37 21.58 14.85
CA LEU A 334 -11.26 22.51 14.15
C LEU A 334 -12.50 21.74 13.70
N SER A 335 -13.42 21.49 14.64
CA SER A 335 -14.88 21.43 14.44
C SER A 335 -15.62 20.96 15.70
N ILE A 336 -16.79 21.55 15.90
CA ILE A 336 -17.84 21.25 16.88
C ILE A 336 -18.21 19.75 16.82
N VAL A 337 -18.54 19.16 17.97
CA VAL A 337 -19.00 17.78 18.25
C VAL A 337 -17.99 16.89 19.02
N ALA A 338 -18.56 16.23 20.04
CA ALA A 338 -17.94 15.67 21.23
C ALA A 338 -17.00 14.48 20.99
N ILE A 339 -15.97 14.39 21.84
CA ILE A 339 -15.25 13.14 22.06
C ILE A 339 -16.14 12.33 23.01
N THR A 340 -16.66 11.20 22.54
CA THR A 340 -17.36 10.24 23.42
C THR A 340 -16.33 9.20 23.86
N PHE A 341 -15.96 9.22 25.14
CA PHE A 341 -15.36 8.06 25.78
C PHE A 341 -16.54 7.19 26.24
N VAL A 342 -16.75 6.03 25.61
CA VAL A 342 -17.62 4.97 26.13
C VAL A 342 -16.78 3.73 26.35
#